data_AF-A0A165D5H9-F1
#
_entry.id   AF-A0A165D5H9-F1
#
_cell.length_a   1.000
_cell.length_b   1.000
_cell.length_c   1.000
_cell.angle_alpha   90.00
_cell.angle_beta   90.00
_cell.angle_gamma   90.00
#
_symmetry.space_group_name_H-M   'P 1'
#
loop_
_entity.id
_entity.type
_entity.pdbx_description
1 polymer ?
#
loop_
_entity_poly.entity_id
_entity_poly.type
_entity_poly.pdbx_seq_one_letter_code
_entity_poly.pdbx_strand_id
1 'polypeptide(L)'
;RCRDCFLEVELCSICQVDVHSRNPLHWIETWNGDFFERTSLQKLGLTIHLGHRGLPCPTTSSATPVAFTIVHINGVHNVSLAFCSCDGASERYLQLLGSRLFPVTYELPKTAFTFAVLKDFHLHTLCSKKSAYDYYAKLVRQTSDVSPASANDRYRELLRASRVWMDLESSRRSGSDHGLARDLPQFAAAAIRSPLCPACPQMGINVTAGDIAEMGHSKPHLLTLYLGGDGNFTLSSKQKTTDANDVPLNNGEGFFPNQHRFEKFIQKHEDLQLVRSTPPDSTGTCSGFKTSMLFQGNLGYRSSGVYSWTCLRHGLYRPRGTVDLQIGERYT
;
A
#
# COMPACT_ATOMS: atom_id res chain seq x y z
N ARG A 1 -24.01 -2.94 26.56
CA ARG A 1 -22.78 -2.28 27.03
C ARG A 1 -21.74 -2.26 25.91
N CYS A 2 -20.78 -1.35 25.93
CA CYS A 2 -19.71 -1.26 24.91
C CYS A 2 -18.34 -1.43 25.57
N ARG A 3 -17.52 -2.36 25.07
CA ARG A 3 -16.15 -2.59 25.58
C ARG A 3 -15.08 -1.70 24.96
N ASP A 4 -15.40 -1.06 23.84
CA ASP A 4 -14.47 -0.16 23.15
C ASP A 4 -14.54 1.27 23.74
N CYS A 5 -15.60 1.60 24.48
CA CYS A 5 -15.72 2.87 25.19
C CYS A 5 -14.82 2.91 26.43
N PHE A 6 -14.19 4.06 26.68
CA PHE A 6 -13.29 4.23 27.83
C PHE A 6 -14.00 4.11 29.18
N LEU A 7 -15.20 4.68 29.29
CA LEU A 7 -16.07 4.53 30.46
C LEU A 7 -17.25 3.65 30.06
N GLU A 8 -17.20 2.40 30.48
CA GLU A 8 -18.25 1.42 30.19
C GLU A 8 -19.51 1.75 31.00
N VAL A 9 -20.63 1.93 30.29
CA VAL A 9 -21.95 2.12 30.89
C VAL A 9 -22.95 1.17 30.23
N GLU A 10 -23.78 0.53 31.04
CA GLU A 10 -24.92 -0.26 30.59
C GLU A 10 -26.05 0.69 30.18
N LEU A 11 -26.42 0.65 28.91
CA LEU A 11 -27.45 1.51 28.32
C LEU A 11 -28.41 0.63 27.51
N CYS A 12 -29.66 1.09 27.39
CA CYS A 12 -30.63 0.49 26.47
C CYS A 12 -30.18 0.64 25.00
N SER A 13 -30.78 -0.13 24.09
CA SER A 13 -30.39 -0.14 22.67
C SER A 13 -30.42 1.25 22.01
N ILE A 14 -31.42 2.08 22.33
CA ILE A 14 -31.56 3.44 21.77
C ILE A 14 -30.40 4.32 22.24
N CYS A 15 -30.13 4.35 23.55
CA CYS A 15 -29.01 5.11 24.09
C CYS A 15 -27.65 4.60 23.59
N GLN A 16 -27.50 3.29 23.34
CA GLN A 16 -26.30 2.76 22.68
C GLN A 16 -26.14 3.35 21.28
N VAL A 17 -27.20 3.39 20.47
CA VAL A 17 -27.16 3.97 19.12
C VAL A 17 -26.79 5.46 19.17
N ASP A 18 -27.40 6.23 20.08
CA ASP A 18 -27.16 7.67 20.19
C ASP A 18 -25.71 7.99 20.58
N VAL A 19 -25.19 7.33 21.61
CA VAL A 19 -23.82 7.53 22.10
C VAL A 19 -22.78 7.12 21.05
N HIS A 20 -23.07 6.10 20.25
CA HIS A 20 -22.14 5.58 19.24
C HIS A 20 -22.35 6.14 17.83
N SER A 21 -23.25 7.12 17.66
CA SER A 21 -23.47 7.80 16.37
C SER A 21 -22.17 8.34 15.74
N ARG A 22 -21.20 8.74 16.56
CA ARG A 22 -19.87 9.22 16.14
C ARG A 22 -18.77 8.17 16.18
N ASN A 23 -19.03 7.02 16.81
CA ASN A 23 -18.10 5.89 16.89
C ASN A 23 -18.80 4.61 16.43
N PRO A 24 -19.27 4.54 15.16
CA PRO A 24 -20.19 3.50 14.69
C PRO A 24 -19.53 2.13 14.51
N LEU A 25 -18.21 2.05 14.72
CA LEU A 25 -17.38 0.84 14.56
C LEU A 25 -16.93 0.27 15.90
N HIS A 26 -17.56 0.69 17.00
CA HIS A 26 -17.39 0.04 18.29
C HIS A 26 -18.17 -1.27 18.35
N TRP A 27 -17.62 -2.25 19.06
CA TRP A 27 -18.32 -3.49 19.37
C TRP A 27 -19.17 -3.35 20.64
N ILE A 28 -20.41 -3.84 20.54
CA ILE A 28 -21.40 -3.79 21.62
C ILE A 28 -21.69 -5.21 22.08
N GLU A 29 -22.01 -5.37 23.36
CA GLU A 29 -22.57 -6.60 23.90
C GLU A 29 -24.00 -6.34 24.43
N THR A 30 -24.90 -7.26 24.13
CA THR A 30 -26.29 -7.27 24.59
C THR A 30 -26.53 -8.45 25.51
N TRP A 31 -27.23 -8.19 26.62
CA TRP A 31 -27.68 -9.26 27.52
C TRP A 31 -28.79 -10.06 26.85
N ASN A 32 -28.62 -11.37 26.73
CA ASN A 32 -29.61 -12.27 26.11
C ASN A 32 -30.48 -13.01 27.14
N GLY A 33 -30.26 -12.80 28.43
CA GLY A 33 -30.91 -13.55 29.52
C GLY A 33 -29.91 -14.33 30.38
N ASP A 34 -28.84 -14.83 29.76
CA ASP A 34 -27.84 -15.70 30.39
C ASP A 34 -26.44 -15.09 30.40
N PHE A 35 -26.04 -14.46 29.29
CA PHE A 35 -24.73 -13.82 29.15
C PHE A 35 -24.78 -12.62 28.20
N PHE A 36 -23.68 -11.87 28.20
CA PHE A 36 -23.46 -10.78 27.25
C PHE A 36 -22.95 -11.34 25.92
N GLU A 37 -23.79 -11.29 24.90
CA GLU A 37 -23.44 -11.69 23.54
C GLU A 37 -23.01 -10.48 22.71
N ARG A 38 -21.96 -10.64 21.91
CA ARG A 38 -21.48 -9.60 21.00
C ARG A 38 -22.47 -9.35 19.87
N THR A 39 -22.78 -8.08 19.62
CA THR A 39 -23.65 -7.61 18.55
C THR A 39 -23.03 -6.40 17.83
N SER A 40 -23.63 -6.00 16.70
CA SER A 40 -23.23 -4.79 15.99
C SER A 40 -24.23 -3.66 16.25
N LEU A 41 -23.75 -2.41 16.16
CA LEU A 41 -24.63 -1.24 16.23
C LEU A 41 -25.69 -1.24 15.13
N GLN A 42 -25.40 -1.83 13.98
CA GLN A 42 -26.39 -2.05 12.92
C GLN A 42 -27.59 -2.87 13.40
N LYS A 43 -27.36 -3.97 14.12
CA LYS A 43 -28.45 -4.80 14.68
C LYS A 43 -29.28 -4.05 15.71
N LEU A 44 -28.70 -3.04 16.37
CA LEU A 44 -29.41 -2.14 17.27
C LEU A 44 -30.15 -1.00 16.55
N GLY A 45 -30.00 -0.88 15.22
CA GLY A 45 -30.69 0.12 14.38
C GLY A 45 -29.82 1.30 13.93
N LEU A 46 -28.53 1.34 14.26
CA LEU A 46 -27.67 2.44 13.83
C LEU A 46 -27.49 2.46 12.30
N THR A 47 -27.72 3.63 11.70
CA THR A 47 -27.38 3.93 10.32
C THR A 47 -26.30 5.01 10.28
N ILE A 48 -25.24 4.77 9.52
CA ILE A 48 -24.18 5.74 9.27
C ILE A 48 -24.62 6.63 8.12
N HIS A 49 -24.89 7.90 8.40
CA HIS A 49 -25.22 8.89 7.37
C HIS A 49 -23.93 9.57 6.88
N LEU A 50 -23.68 9.51 5.57
CA LEU A 50 -22.59 10.26 4.95
C LEU A 50 -23.05 11.67 4.59
N GLY A 51 -22.16 12.65 4.78
CA GLY A 51 -22.52 14.06 4.68
C GLY A 51 -23.25 14.58 5.91
N HIS A 52 -23.73 15.82 5.86
CA HIS A 52 -24.54 16.48 6.91
C HIS A 52 -24.05 16.28 8.36
N ARG A 53 -22.72 16.17 8.57
CA ARG A 53 -22.11 15.90 9.88
C ARG A 53 -22.68 14.65 10.59
N GLY A 54 -23.10 13.65 9.81
CA GLY A 54 -23.68 12.41 10.32
C GLY A 54 -25.20 12.45 10.56
N LEU A 55 -25.86 13.56 10.22
CA LEU A 55 -27.33 13.65 10.27
C LEU A 55 -27.98 13.04 9.01
N PRO A 56 -29.25 12.60 9.10
CA PRO A 56 -30.02 12.19 7.94
C PRO A 56 -30.06 13.28 6.85
N CYS A 57 -29.98 12.85 5.60
CA CYS A 57 -30.08 13.73 4.44
C CYS A 57 -31.47 14.38 4.38
N PRO A 58 -31.58 15.73 4.30
CA PRO A 58 -32.88 16.43 4.33
C PRO A 58 -33.69 16.23 3.04
N THR A 59 -33.00 16.04 1.91
CA THR A 59 -33.61 15.85 0.58
C THR A 59 -34.30 14.49 0.45
N THR A 60 -34.06 13.59 1.39
CA THR A 60 -34.58 12.23 1.35
C THR A 60 -35.21 11.88 2.70
N SER A 61 -36.54 11.95 2.77
CA SER A 61 -37.32 11.30 3.83
C SER A 61 -37.10 9.78 3.90
N SER A 62 -36.39 9.18 2.93
CA SER A 62 -35.98 7.77 2.93
C SER A 62 -34.70 7.49 2.09
N ALA A 63 -33.55 8.07 2.44
CA ALA A 63 -32.28 7.56 1.89
C ALA A 63 -32.15 6.11 2.35
N THR A 64 -32.45 5.14 1.46
CA THR A 64 -32.50 3.73 1.82
C THR A 64 -31.11 3.30 2.27
N PRO A 65 -30.94 2.89 3.54
CA PRO A 65 -29.65 2.44 4.03
C PRO A 65 -29.21 1.22 3.22
N VAL A 66 -27.98 1.23 2.77
CA VAL A 66 -27.36 0.13 2.04
C VAL A 66 -26.60 -0.74 3.03
N ALA A 67 -26.80 -2.06 2.95
CA ALA A 67 -25.95 -3.01 3.68
C ALA A 67 -24.51 -2.89 3.18
N PHE A 68 -23.59 -2.64 4.10
CA PHE A 68 -22.23 -2.26 3.78
C PHE A 68 -21.25 -2.94 4.75
N THR A 69 -20.05 -3.26 4.26
CA THR A 69 -18.97 -3.83 5.09
C THR A 69 -17.84 -2.82 5.26
N ILE A 70 -17.51 -2.49 6.51
CA ILE A 70 -16.38 -1.63 6.84
C ILE A 70 -15.32 -2.45 7.59
N VAL A 71 -14.10 -2.47 7.06
CA VAL A 71 -12.97 -3.08 7.76
C VAL A 71 -12.23 -2.02 8.57
N HIS A 72 -12.12 -2.25 9.88
CA HIS A 72 -11.51 -1.37 10.86
C HIS A 72 -10.42 -2.08 11.66
N ILE A 73 -9.62 -1.34 12.44
CA ILE A 73 -8.50 -1.88 13.22
C ILE A 73 -8.92 -2.88 14.30
N ASN A 74 -10.21 -2.90 14.66
CA ASN A 74 -10.83 -3.80 15.64
C ASN A 74 -11.70 -4.89 14.97
N GLY A 75 -11.64 -5.06 13.65
CA GLY A 75 -12.32 -6.13 12.93
C GLY A 75 -13.18 -5.68 11.74
N VAL A 76 -14.03 -6.59 11.28
CA VAL A 76 -14.91 -6.45 10.12
C VAL A 76 -16.33 -6.17 10.59
N HIS A 77 -16.86 -5.02 10.20
CA HIS A 77 -18.17 -4.53 10.63
C HIS A 77 -19.18 -4.61 9.50
N ASN A 78 -20.34 -5.18 9.79
CA ASN A 78 -21.53 -5.02 8.97
C ASN A 78 -22.31 -3.82 9.49
N VAL A 79 -22.57 -2.87 8.59
CA VAL A 79 -23.20 -1.59 8.91
C VAL A 79 -24.31 -1.28 7.90
N SER A 80 -25.26 -0.44 8.33
CA SER A 80 -26.21 0.21 7.44
C SER A 80 -25.68 1.60 7.12
N LEU A 81 -25.52 1.92 5.84
CA LEU A 81 -24.90 3.18 5.41
C LEU A 81 -25.81 3.92 4.44
N ALA A 82 -26.06 5.21 4.70
CA ALA A 82 -26.90 6.08 3.89
C ALA A 82 -26.04 7.17 3.24
N PHE A 83 -26.06 7.24 1.92
CA PHE A 83 -25.37 8.29 1.16
C PHE A 83 -26.20 9.57 1.11
N CYS A 84 -25.53 10.72 1.08
CA CYS A 84 -26.16 12.00 0.77
C CYS A 84 -26.64 12.00 -0.69
N SER A 85 -27.86 12.48 -0.90
CA SER A 85 -28.48 12.63 -2.22
C SER A 85 -29.04 14.05 -2.44
N CYS A 86 -28.50 15.04 -1.74
CA CYS A 86 -28.82 16.44 -2.01
C CYS A 86 -28.40 16.84 -3.42
N ASP A 87 -29.03 17.88 -3.96
CA ASP A 87 -28.55 18.49 -5.18
C ASP A 87 -27.10 18.99 -4.98
N GLY A 88 -26.23 18.69 -5.95
CA GLY A 88 -24.79 18.93 -5.85
C GLY A 88 -24.01 17.99 -4.91
N ALA A 89 -24.61 16.91 -4.39
CA ALA A 89 -23.87 15.94 -3.59
C ALA A 89 -22.74 15.29 -4.39
N SER A 90 -21.58 15.11 -3.75
CA SER A 90 -20.44 14.43 -4.37
C SER A 90 -20.76 12.97 -4.67
N GLU A 91 -20.02 12.37 -5.59
CA GLU A 91 -20.12 10.93 -5.88
C GLU A 91 -19.89 10.05 -4.64
N ARG A 92 -20.46 8.84 -4.64
CA ARG A 92 -20.44 7.93 -3.48
C ARG A 92 -19.03 7.67 -2.94
N TYR A 93 -18.06 7.46 -3.84
CA TYR A 93 -16.67 7.21 -3.44
C TYR A 93 -16.05 8.45 -2.76
N LEU A 94 -16.37 9.66 -3.21
CA LEU A 94 -15.91 10.91 -2.59
C LEU A 94 -16.53 11.11 -1.21
N GLN A 95 -17.82 10.80 -1.04
CA GLN A 95 -18.47 10.85 0.27
C GLN A 95 -17.81 9.90 1.28
N LEU A 96 -17.43 8.69 0.84
CA LEU A 96 -16.68 7.74 1.64
C LEU A 96 -15.30 8.28 2.01
N LEU A 97 -14.54 8.79 1.03
CA LEU A 97 -13.22 9.37 1.26
C LEU A 97 -13.28 10.56 2.23
N GLY A 98 -14.28 11.44 2.08
CA GLY A 98 -14.54 12.55 3.00
C GLY A 98 -14.85 12.10 4.44
N SER A 99 -15.32 10.87 4.59
CA SER A 99 -15.59 10.21 5.88
C SER A 99 -14.46 9.27 6.33
N ARG A 100 -13.27 9.38 5.71
CA ARG A 100 -12.08 8.54 5.98
C ARG A 100 -12.29 7.04 5.75
N LEU A 101 -13.17 6.72 4.80
CA LEU A 101 -13.42 5.38 4.31
C LEU A 101 -12.87 5.27 2.88
N PHE A 102 -11.89 4.40 2.69
CA PHE A 102 -11.31 4.11 1.39
C PHE A 102 -12.16 3.04 0.68
N PRO A 103 -12.86 3.39 -0.41
CA PRO A 103 -13.73 2.47 -1.11
C PRO A 103 -12.94 1.42 -1.87
N VAL A 104 -13.49 0.20 -1.97
CA VAL A 104 -12.89 -0.87 -2.80
C VAL A 104 -13.23 -0.70 -4.28
N THR A 105 -14.42 -0.17 -4.57
CA THR A 105 -14.93 0.12 -5.92
C THR A 105 -15.51 1.53 -5.97
N TYR A 106 -15.47 2.18 -7.14
CA TYR A 106 -15.80 3.61 -7.25
C TYR A 106 -17.29 3.88 -7.50
N GLU A 107 -17.93 3.11 -8.39
CA GLU A 107 -19.30 3.38 -8.82
C GLU A 107 -20.35 3.03 -7.76
N LEU A 108 -20.37 1.76 -7.33
CA LEU A 108 -21.33 1.23 -6.37
C LEU A 108 -20.59 0.50 -5.24
N PRO A 109 -19.88 1.23 -4.35
CA PRO A 109 -19.16 0.63 -3.24
C PRO A 109 -20.12 -0.11 -2.30
N LYS A 110 -19.71 -1.31 -1.88
CA LYS A 110 -20.34 -2.09 -0.79
C LYS A 110 -19.35 -2.46 0.31
N THR A 111 -18.07 -2.15 0.10
CA THR A 111 -16.99 -2.39 1.05
C THR A 111 -16.05 -1.20 1.07
N ALA A 112 -15.62 -0.83 2.26
CA ALA A 112 -14.58 0.17 2.46
C ALA A 112 -13.63 -0.23 3.58
N PHE A 113 -12.39 0.23 3.49
CA PHE A 113 -11.40 0.14 4.54
C PHE A 113 -11.28 1.49 5.22
N THR A 114 -11.31 1.55 6.54
CA THR A 114 -11.00 2.80 7.24
C THR A 114 -9.56 3.24 6.92
N PHE A 115 -9.30 4.54 6.86
CA PHE A 115 -7.92 5.03 6.71
C PHE A 115 -7.03 4.53 7.86
N ALA A 116 -7.60 4.31 9.05
CA ALA A 116 -6.90 3.74 10.19
C ALA A 116 -6.33 2.35 9.89
N VAL A 117 -7.13 1.42 9.35
CA VAL A 117 -6.65 0.05 9.07
C VAL A 117 -5.63 0.02 7.93
N LEU A 118 -5.75 0.90 6.93
CA LEU A 118 -4.76 1.00 5.86
C LEU A 118 -3.42 1.58 6.33
N LYS A 119 -3.45 2.58 7.22
CA LYS A 119 -2.25 3.14 7.86
C LYS A 119 -1.58 2.11 8.78
N ASP A 120 -2.37 1.44 9.60
CA ASP A 120 -1.90 0.41 10.54
C ASP A 120 -1.26 -0.77 9.77
N PHE A 121 -1.92 -1.25 8.71
CA PHE A 121 -1.35 -2.28 7.85
C PHE A 121 -0.02 -1.84 7.21
N HIS A 122 0.05 -0.62 6.67
CA HIS A 122 1.28 -0.09 6.09
C HIS A 122 2.42 0.01 7.13
N LEU A 123 2.13 0.39 8.38
CA LEU A 123 3.14 0.35 9.43
C LEU A 123 3.59 -1.07 9.76
N HIS A 124 2.67 -2.03 9.79
CA HIS A 124 3.01 -3.43 10.03
C HIS A 124 3.88 -4.04 8.93
N THR A 125 3.65 -3.68 7.66
CA THR A 125 4.52 -4.14 6.56
C THR A 125 5.93 -3.56 6.68
N LEU A 126 6.05 -2.29 7.10
CA LEU A 126 7.34 -1.60 7.26
C LEU A 126 8.12 -2.05 8.50
N CYS A 127 7.48 -2.09 9.68
CA CYS A 127 8.15 -2.31 10.95
C CYS A 127 8.29 -3.78 11.33
N SER A 128 7.29 -4.61 11.00
CA SER A 128 7.21 -6.01 11.44
C SER A 128 7.30 -7.03 10.31
N LYS A 129 7.42 -6.57 9.05
CA LYS A 129 7.40 -7.44 7.84
C LYS A 129 6.19 -8.40 7.82
N LYS A 130 5.09 -7.98 8.44
CA LYS A 130 3.90 -8.83 8.62
C LYS A 130 3.25 -9.06 7.26
N SER A 131 2.94 -10.32 6.96
CA SER A 131 2.24 -10.65 5.73
C SER A 131 0.82 -10.08 5.75
N ALA A 132 0.27 -9.77 4.57
CA ALA A 132 -1.13 -9.37 4.45
C ALA A 132 -2.08 -10.44 5.02
N TYR A 133 -1.73 -11.72 4.82
CA TYR A 133 -2.50 -12.86 5.31
C TYR A 133 -2.59 -12.85 6.83
N ASP A 134 -1.46 -12.75 7.53
CA ASP A 134 -1.43 -12.75 9.00
C ASP A 134 -2.06 -11.50 9.60
N TYR A 135 -1.98 -10.37 8.89
CA TYR A 135 -2.65 -9.14 9.31
C TYR A 135 -4.16 -9.27 9.18
N TYR A 136 -4.65 -9.80 8.06
CA TYR A 136 -6.08 -10.02 7.87
C TYR A 136 -6.63 -11.09 8.84
N ALA A 137 -5.89 -12.17 9.08
CA ALA A 137 -6.24 -13.19 10.06
C ALA A 137 -6.41 -12.59 11.48
N LYS A 138 -5.57 -11.61 11.85
CA LYS A 138 -5.74 -10.83 13.10
C LYS A 138 -7.04 -10.04 13.11
N LEU A 139 -7.41 -9.36 12.01
CA LEU A 139 -8.68 -8.65 11.91
C LEU A 139 -9.90 -9.58 12.02
N VAL A 140 -9.82 -10.76 11.40
CA VAL A 140 -10.86 -11.79 11.51
C VAL A 140 -11.04 -12.24 12.96
N ARG A 141 -9.95 -12.54 13.67
CA ARG A 141 -9.99 -12.91 15.10
C ARG A 141 -10.50 -11.79 16.00
N GLN A 142 -10.15 -10.54 15.70
CA GLN A 142 -10.72 -9.38 16.41
C GLN A 142 -12.23 -9.26 16.21
N THR A 143 -12.75 -9.69 15.05
CA THR A 143 -14.18 -9.75 14.75
C THR A 143 -14.85 -10.85 15.59
N SER A 144 -14.30 -12.07 15.56
CA SER A 144 -14.72 -13.19 16.38
C SER A 144 -13.58 -14.19 16.52
N ASP A 145 -13.05 -14.37 17.73
CA ASP A 145 -11.99 -15.34 17.99
C ASP A 145 -12.53 -16.76 18.17
N VAL A 146 -13.80 -16.88 18.59
CA VAL A 146 -14.49 -18.17 18.76
C VAL A 146 -14.93 -18.75 17.42
N SER A 147 -15.38 -17.91 16.49
CA SER A 147 -15.80 -18.34 15.15
C SER A 147 -15.21 -17.42 14.07
N PRO A 148 -13.92 -17.58 13.72
CA PRO A 148 -13.26 -16.79 12.67
C PRO A 148 -13.97 -16.86 11.31
N ALA A 149 -14.57 -18.02 10.99
CA ALA A 149 -15.28 -18.24 9.72
C ALA A 149 -16.56 -17.39 9.56
N SER A 150 -17.06 -16.79 10.65
CA SER A 150 -18.24 -15.91 10.61
C SER A 150 -17.95 -14.51 10.02
N ALA A 151 -16.69 -14.11 9.94
CA ALA A 151 -16.31 -12.81 9.40
C ALA A 151 -16.33 -12.84 7.86
N ASN A 152 -16.83 -11.77 7.24
CA ASN A 152 -16.78 -11.61 5.79
C ASN A 152 -15.31 -11.57 5.32
N ASP A 153 -14.90 -12.53 4.49
CA ASP A 153 -13.57 -12.51 3.89
C ASP A 153 -13.49 -11.41 2.82
N ARG A 154 -12.68 -10.38 3.10
CA ARG A 154 -12.33 -9.24 2.25
C ARG A 154 -10.80 -9.17 2.04
N TYR A 155 -10.09 -10.29 2.17
CA TYR A 155 -8.64 -10.34 2.07
C TYR A 155 -8.13 -9.84 0.71
N ARG A 156 -8.77 -10.29 -0.39
CA ARG A 156 -8.40 -9.87 -1.75
C ARG A 156 -8.60 -8.37 -1.97
N GLU A 157 -9.67 -7.83 -1.38
CA GLU A 157 -9.97 -6.41 -1.37
C GLU A 157 -8.92 -5.63 -0.57
N LEU A 158 -8.44 -6.15 0.55
CA LEU A 158 -7.34 -5.53 1.31
C LEU A 158 -6.07 -5.43 0.46
N LEU A 159 -5.70 -6.50 -0.26
CA LEU A 159 -4.52 -6.49 -1.13
C LEU A 159 -4.59 -5.38 -2.19
N ARG A 160 -5.76 -5.22 -2.84
CA ARG A 160 -5.96 -4.16 -3.84
C ARG A 160 -6.00 -2.77 -3.22
N ALA A 161 -6.82 -2.58 -2.19
CA ALA A 161 -7.00 -1.29 -1.54
C ALA A 161 -5.68 -0.79 -0.92
N SER A 162 -4.92 -1.67 -0.27
CA SER A 162 -3.62 -1.31 0.31
C SER A 162 -2.59 -0.94 -0.76
N ARG A 163 -2.53 -1.63 -1.91
CA ARG A 163 -1.64 -1.28 -3.03
C ARG A 163 -1.93 0.14 -3.55
N VAL A 164 -3.20 0.46 -3.80
CA VAL A 164 -3.61 1.79 -4.27
C VAL A 164 -3.39 2.85 -3.20
N TRP A 165 -3.73 2.56 -1.95
CA TRP A 165 -3.51 3.45 -0.81
C TRP A 165 -2.05 3.83 -0.63
N MET A 166 -1.14 2.84 -0.67
CA MET A 166 0.30 3.08 -0.53
C MET A 166 0.85 3.90 -1.71
N ASP A 167 0.35 3.68 -2.92
CA ASP A 167 0.71 4.48 -4.08
C ASP A 167 0.26 5.95 -3.91
N LEU A 168 -1.01 6.17 -3.57
CA LEU A 168 -1.57 7.50 -3.33
C LEU A 168 -0.86 8.23 -2.18
N GLU A 169 -0.51 7.54 -1.09
CA GLU A 169 0.29 8.11 -0.01
C GLU A 169 1.69 8.50 -0.49
N SER A 170 2.30 7.73 -1.40
CA SER A 170 3.57 8.07 -2.02
C SER A 170 3.46 9.32 -2.90
N SER A 171 2.42 9.44 -3.76
CA SER A 171 2.18 10.65 -4.57
C SER A 171 1.91 11.87 -3.69
N ARG A 172 1.06 11.72 -2.67
CA ARG A 172 0.74 12.81 -1.74
C ARG A 172 1.99 13.34 -1.02
N ARG A 173 2.92 12.45 -0.66
CA ARG A 173 4.17 12.82 0.03
C ARG A 173 5.25 13.38 -0.90
N SER A 174 5.22 13.05 -2.19
CA SER A 174 6.21 13.53 -3.16
C SER A 174 6.04 15.02 -3.49
N GLY A 175 4.83 15.55 -3.30
CA GLY A 175 4.50 16.92 -3.70
C GLY A 175 4.33 17.10 -5.21
N SER A 176 4.25 16.01 -6.00
CA SER A 176 4.04 16.06 -7.45
C SER A 176 2.84 16.91 -7.82
N ASP A 177 1.73 16.72 -7.11
CA ASP A 177 0.44 17.35 -7.42
C ASP A 177 0.40 18.81 -6.97
N HIS A 178 1.38 19.24 -6.17
CA HIS A 178 1.61 20.65 -5.81
C HIS A 178 2.56 21.36 -6.80
N GLY A 179 3.03 20.66 -7.83
CA GLY A 179 3.88 21.22 -8.87
C GLY A 179 5.34 21.40 -8.48
N LEU A 180 5.80 20.75 -7.40
CA LEU A 180 7.18 20.80 -6.90
C LEU A 180 8.21 20.36 -7.96
N ALA A 181 7.79 19.53 -8.92
CA ALA A 181 8.64 19.09 -10.03
C ALA A 181 9.15 20.26 -10.90
N ARG A 182 8.45 21.41 -10.93
CA ARG A 182 8.87 22.59 -11.71
C ARG A 182 10.09 23.30 -11.13
N ASP A 183 10.33 23.15 -9.83
CA ASP A 183 11.38 23.85 -9.10
C ASP A 183 12.63 22.96 -8.89
N LEU A 184 12.58 21.73 -9.37
CA LEU A 184 13.64 20.74 -9.21
C LEU A 184 14.43 20.53 -10.51
N PRO A 185 15.75 20.22 -10.43
CA PRO A 185 16.50 19.77 -11.58
C PRO A 185 15.85 18.54 -12.24
N GLN A 186 16.01 18.40 -13.56
CA GLN A 186 15.35 17.35 -14.36
C GLN A 186 15.53 15.93 -13.80
N PHE A 187 16.73 15.61 -13.26
CA PHE A 187 17.01 14.28 -12.70
C PHE A 187 16.21 14.00 -11.42
N ALA A 188 15.90 15.02 -10.63
CA ALA A 188 15.12 14.93 -9.40
C ALA A 188 13.62 14.98 -9.71
N ALA A 189 13.20 15.88 -10.60
CA ALA A 189 11.82 16.03 -11.04
C ALA A 189 11.26 14.76 -11.69
N ALA A 190 12.07 14.07 -12.51
CA ALA A 190 11.66 12.86 -13.23
C ALA A 190 11.44 11.63 -12.33
N ALA A 191 11.82 11.70 -11.05
CA ALA A 191 11.67 10.61 -10.08
C ALA A 191 11.26 11.12 -8.70
N ILE A 192 10.34 12.10 -8.70
CA ILE A 192 9.96 12.88 -7.50
C ILE A 192 9.39 12.04 -6.35
N ARG A 193 8.85 10.84 -6.63
CA ARG A 193 8.36 9.93 -5.59
C ARG A 193 9.48 9.17 -4.87
N SER A 194 10.74 9.37 -5.27
CA SER A 194 11.93 8.88 -4.59
C SER A 194 12.72 10.07 -4.04
N PRO A 195 12.66 10.34 -2.72
CA PRO A 195 13.37 11.47 -2.15
C PRO A 195 14.88 11.29 -2.27
N LEU A 196 15.56 12.33 -2.74
CA LEU A 196 17.01 12.41 -2.68
C LEU A 196 17.47 12.50 -1.23
N CYS A 197 18.68 12.02 -0.95
CA CYS A 197 19.30 12.24 0.36
C CYS A 197 19.58 13.73 0.58
N PRO A 198 18.95 14.38 1.59
CA PRO A 198 19.10 15.82 1.81
C PRO A 198 20.50 16.21 2.29
N ALA A 199 21.22 15.27 2.91
CA ALA A 199 22.57 15.47 3.40
C ALA A 199 23.67 15.16 2.36
N CYS A 200 23.32 14.54 1.23
CA CYS A 200 24.27 14.32 0.14
C CYS A 200 24.29 15.52 -0.81
N PRO A 201 25.42 15.78 -1.49
CA PRO A 201 25.50 16.82 -2.51
C PRO A 201 24.55 16.50 -3.67
N GLN A 202 23.66 17.45 -3.99
CA GLN A 202 22.69 17.40 -5.07
C GLN A 202 22.84 18.67 -5.93
N MET A 203 23.37 18.48 -7.14
CA MET A 203 23.59 19.58 -8.08
C MET A 203 22.30 20.32 -8.41
N GLY A 204 22.33 21.65 -8.26
CA GLY A 204 21.18 22.52 -8.51
C GLY A 204 20.11 22.48 -7.42
N ILE A 205 20.37 21.83 -6.28
CA ILE A 205 19.48 21.84 -5.10
C ILE A 205 20.21 22.43 -3.89
N ASN A 206 21.27 21.76 -3.42
CA ASN A 206 22.08 22.20 -2.27
C ASN A 206 23.57 22.37 -2.61
N VAL A 207 23.96 22.14 -3.86
CA VAL A 207 25.30 22.39 -4.39
C VAL A 207 25.18 23.10 -5.73
N THR A 208 25.90 24.21 -5.88
CA THR A 208 26.01 24.99 -7.12
C THR A 208 27.33 24.70 -7.86
N ALA A 209 27.43 25.14 -9.11
CA ALA A 209 28.69 25.05 -9.86
C ALA A 209 29.80 25.92 -9.24
N GLY A 210 29.44 27.04 -8.60
CA GLY A 210 30.38 27.91 -7.88
C GLY A 210 30.98 27.22 -6.66
N ASP A 211 30.15 26.52 -5.89
CA ASP A 211 30.59 25.74 -4.73
C ASP A 211 31.65 24.69 -5.12
N ILE A 212 31.48 24.06 -6.29
CA ILE A 212 32.46 23.10 -6.82
C ILE A 212 33.76 23.79 -7.22
N ALA A 213 33.69 24.93 -7.91
CA ALA A 213 34.88 25.66 -8.34
C ALA A 213 35.71 26.19 -7.16
N GLU A 214 35.04 26.64 -6.09
CA GLU A 214 35.69 27.23 -4.91
C GLU A 214 36.19 26.18 -3.92
N MET A 215 35.34 25.18 -3.59
CA MET A 215 35.63 24.22 -2.52
C MET A 215 36.18 22.88 -3.03
N GLY A 216 36.10 22.61 -4.33
CA GLY A 216 36.49 21.33 -4.93
C GLY A 216 37.92 20.91 -4.63
N HIS A 217 38.83 21.86 -4.47
CA HIS A 217 40.24 21.59 -4.19
C HIS A 217 40.59 21.57 -2.69
N SER A 218 39.91 22.36 -1.86
CA SER A 218 40.25 22.48 -0.43
C SER A 218 39.55 21.44 0.46
N LYS A 219 38.30 21.09 0.13
CA LYS A 219 37.47 20.15 0.92
C LYS A 219 36.60 19.26 0.01
N PRO A 220 37.21 18.41 -0.83
CA PRO A 220 36.48 17.57 -1.79
C PRO A 220 35.45 16.65 -1.11
N HIS A 221 35.70 16.24 0.13
CA HIS A 221 34.80 15.38 0.90
C HIS A 221 33.42 15.99 1.18
N LEU A 222 33.26 17.32 1.14
CA LEU A 222 31.97 18.00 1.30
C LEU A 222 31.11 17.92 0.03
N LEU A 223 31.75 17.75 -1.13
CA LEU A 223 31.11 17.70 -2.45
C LEU A 223 31.10 16.28 -3.04
N THR A 224 31.62 15.30 -2.31
CA THR A 224 31.70 13.91 -2.78
C THR A 224 30.41 13.15 -2.46
N LEU A 225 29.81 12.56 -3.50
CA LEU A 225 28.70 11.62 -3.36
C LEU A 225 29.24 10.18 -3.25
N TYR A 226 29.02 9.53 -2.11
CA TYR A 226 29.40 8.13 -1.90
C TYR A 226 28.22 7.23 -2.23
N LEU A 227 28.36 6.43 -3.28
CA LEU A 227 27.35 5.47 -3.74
C LEU A 227 27.83 4.05 -3.52
N GLY A 228 26.91 3.18 -3.14
CA GLY A 228 27.14 1.75 -3.05
C GLY A 228 25.92 1.00 -3.53
N GLY A 229 26.13 -0.12 -4.18
CA GLY A 229 25.06 -0.98 -4.67
C GLY A 229 25.08 -2.33 -3.98
N ASP A 230 23.90 -2.87 -3.71
CA ASP A 230 23.71 -4.18 -3.13
C ASP A 230 22.54 -4.92 -3.79
N GLY A 231 22.62 -6.25 -3.82
CA GLY A 231 21.68 -7.15 -4.49
C GLY A 231 20.93 -8.04 -3.50
N ASN A 232 19.60 -8.05 -3.59
CA ASN A 232 18.77 -9.05 -2.95
C ASN A 232 18.35 -10.13 -3.97
N PHE A 233 18.98 -11.31 -3.87
CA PHE A 233 18.75 -12.45 -4.75
C PHE A 233 17.61 -13.38 -4.32
N THR A 234 16.87 -13.00 -3.28
CA THR A 234 15.71 -13.77 -2.78
C THR A 234 14.39 -13.09 -3.08
N LEU A 235 14.42 -11.79 -3.41
CA LEU A 235 13.23 -11.00 -3.76
C LEU A 235 12.82 -11.28 -5.21
N SER A 236 12.29 -12.48 -5.43
CA SER A 236 11.82 -12.93 -6.74
C SER A 236 10.39 -12.47 -7.02
N SER A 237 10.13 -12.09 -8.26
CA SER A 237 8.77 -11.81 -8.76
C SER A 237 8.34 -12.91 -9.70
N LYS A 238 7.20 -13.56 -9.44
CA LYS A 238 6.63 -14.57 -10.34
C LYS A 238 6.03 -13.93 -11.59
N GLN A 239 6.22 -14.57 -12.73
CA GLN A 239 5.54 -14.19 -13.95
C GLN A 239 4.06 -14.59 -13.84
N LYS A 240 3.16 -13.64 -14.06
CA LYS A 240 1.73 -13.92 -14.12
C LYS A 240 1.35 -14.15 -15.58
N THR A 241 0.68 -15.27 -15.85
CA THR A 241 0.21 -15.62 -17.19
C THR A 241 -1.09 -14.91 -17.58
N THR A 242 -1.78 -14.29 -16.62
CA THR A 242 -3.19 -13.90 -16.74
C THR A 242 -3.50 -12.49 -16.25
N ASP A 243 -2.73 -11.48 -16.66
CA ASP A 243 -3.18 -10.09 -16.52
C ASP A 243 -2.43 -9.14 -17.48
N ALA A 244 -3.00 -8.91 -18.67
CA ALA A 244 -2.47 -7.94 -19.63
C ALA A 244 -2.51 -6.49 -19.10
N ASN A 245 -3.27 -6.24 -18.03
CA ASN A 245 -3.44 -4.94 -17.41
C ASN A 245 -2.63 -4.78 -16.09
N ASP A 246 -1.79 -5.75 -15.71
CA ASP A 246 -0.90 -5.61 -14.54
C ASP A 246 0.28 -4.69 -14.86
N VAL A 247 -0.04 -3.40 -14.93
CA VAL A 247 0.91 -2.32 -15.16
C VAL A 247 1.41 -1.74 -13.83
N PRO A 248 2.68 -1.30 -13.76
CA PRO A 248 3.18 -0.58 -12.60
C PRO A 248 2.47 0.77 -12.43
N LEU A 249 2.03 1.10 -11.20
CA LEU A 249 1.31 2.34 -10.90
C LEU A 249 2.17 3.61 -11.06
N ASN A 250 3.47 3.51 -10.77
CA ASN A 250 4.41 4.63 -10.75
C ASN A 250 5.40 4.62 -11.95
N ASN A 251 5.61 3.45 -12.57
CA ASN A 251 6.43 3.20 -13.77
C ASN A 251 7.58 4.18 -14.11
N GLY A 252 8.52 4.38 -13.18
CA GLY A 252 9.72 5.18 -13.42
C GLY A 252 9.80 6.50 -12.65
N GLU A 253 8.75 6.88 -11.91
CA GLU A 253 8.72 8.08 -11.08
C GLU A 253 9.30 7.87 -9.67
N GLY A 254 9.82 6.68 -9.37
CA GLY A 254 10.33 6.29 -8.05
C GLY A 254 11.73 5.64 -8.09
N PHE A 255 11.91 4.58 -7.31
CA PHE A 255 13.22 3.90 -7.19
C PHE A 255 13.57 3.06 -8.43
N PHE A 256 12.58 2.51 -9.12
CA PHE A 256 12.77 1.74 -10.35
C PHE A 256 12.74 2.68 -11.58
N PRO A 257 13.52 2.40 -12.64
CA PRO A 257 13.38 3.09 -13.91
C PRO A 257 12.06 2.70 -14.60
N ASN A 258 11.71 3.43 -15.66
CA ASN A 258 10.60 3.05 -16.52
C ASN A 258 10.86 1.66 -17.13
N GLN A 259 9.90 0.75 -16.95
CA GLN A 259 10.05 -0.66 -17.30
C GLN A 259 10.41 -0.87 -18.77
N HIS A 260 9.62 -0.31 -19.69
CA HIS A 260 9.81 -0.48 -21.14
C HIS A 260 11.15 0.09 -21.63
N ARG A 261 11.55 1.26 -21.09
CA ARG A 261 12.85 1.86 -21.42
C ARG A 261 14.00 1.00 -20.94
N PHE A 262 13.88 0.40 -19.76
CA PHE A 262 14.91 -0.47 -19.19
C PHE A 262 14.98 -1.82 -19.93
N GLU A 263 13.85 -2.41 -20.31
CA GLU A 263 13.80 -3.62 -21.13
C GLU A 263 14.48 -3.41 -22.49
N LYS A 264 14.22 -2.28 -23.17
CA LYS A 264 14.93 -1.91 -24.40
C LYS A 264 16.42 -1.71 -24.20
N PHE A 265 16.82 -1.12 -23.06
CA PHE A 265 18.23 -0.95 -22.72
C PHE A 265 18.91 -2.32 -22.56
N ILE A 266 18.29 -3.24 -21.82
CA ILE A 266 18.79 -4.62 -21.68
C ILE A 266 18.93 -5.27 -23.06
N GLN A 267 17.87 -5.28 -23.89
CA GLN A 267 17.90 -5.91 -25.22
C GLN A 267 18.96 -5.34 -26.16
N LYS A 268 19.23 -4.03 -26.07
CA LYS A 268 20.24 -3.36 -26.90
C LYS A 268 21.67 -3.66 -26.46
N HIS A 269 21.88 -3.86 -25.16
CA HIS A 269 23.21 -3.97 -24.55
C HIS A 269 23.52 -5.39 -24.04
N GLU A 270 22.60 -6.34 -24.21
CA GLU A 270 22.89 -7.77 -24.01
C GLU A 270 23.56 -8.35 -25.25
N ASP A 271 24.88 -8.36 -25.22
CA ASP A 271 25.73 -9.12 -26.14
C ASP A 271 25.67 -10.65 -25.86
N LEU A 272 25.02 -11.05 -24.76
CA LEU A 272 24.80 -12.44 -24.37
C LEU A 272 23.29 -12.70 -24.44
N GLN A 273 22.88 -13.53 -25.42
CA GLN A 273 21.49 -13.88 -25.67
C GLN A 273 20.74 -14.13 -24.36
N LEU A 274 19.70 -13.34 -24.09
CA LEU A 274 18.60 -13.71 -23.19
C LEU A 274 18.35 -15.19 -23.44
N VAL A 275 18.57 -16.05 -22.43
CA VAL A 275 18.44 -17.51 -22.58
C VAL A 275 17.10 -17.77 -23.23
N ARG A 276 17.12 -18.04 -24.54
CA ARG A 276 15.96 -18.54 -25.25
C ARG A 276 15.63 -19.84 -24.56
N SER A 277 14.35 -19.99 -24.26
CA SER A 277 13.73 -21.19 -23.72
C SER A 277 14.02 -22.39 -24.61
N THR A 278 15.23 -22.95 -24.57
CA THR A 278 15.51 -24.28 -25.11
C THR A 278 15.36 -25.28 -23.97
N PRO A 279 14.57 -26.36 -24.16
CA PRO A 279 14.49 -27.45 -23.19
C PRO A 279 15.90 -28.02 -22.93
N PRO A 280 16.22 -28.43 -21.70
CA PRO A 280 17.55 -28.92 -21.39
C PRO A 280 17.74 -30.32 -21.96
N ASP A 281 18.38 -30.41 -23.12
CA ASP A 281 19.12 -31.61 -23.47
C ASP A 281 20.53 -31.49 -22.88
N SER A 282 20.95 -32.57 -22.21
CA SER A 282 22.28 -32.87 -21.63
C SER A 282 22.57 -32.44 -20.18
N THR A 283 22.12 -33.31 -19.27
CA THR A 283 22.97 -34.01 -18.26
C THR A 283 24.20 -33.26 -17.70
N GLY A 284 23.98 -32.42 -16.69
CA GLY A 284 25.01 -32.02 -15.73
C GLY A 284 24.92 -32.88 -14.46
N THR A 285 25.91 -33.73 -14.23
CA THR A 285 26.07 -34.68 -13.11
C THR A 285 26.43 -34.01 -11.77
N CYS A 286 25.77 -32.91 -11.40
CA CYS A 286 25.99 -32.30 -10.09
C CYS A 286 24.85 -32.67 -9.12
N SER A 287 25.20 -33.51 -8.15
CA SER A 287 24.34 -34.04 -7.11
C SER A 287 23.66 -32.91 -6.29
N GLY A 288 22.37 -32.69 -6.50
CA GLY A 288 21.41 -32.40 -5.43
C GLY A 288 21.57 -31.12 -4.59
N PHE A 289 22.37 -30.12 -4.96
CA PHE A 289 22.33 -28.82 -4.29
C PHE A 289 21.14 -27.99 -4.78
N LYS A 290 20.01 -28.07 -4.07
CA LYS A 290 18.77 -27.28 -4.30
C LYS A 290 18.94 -25.76 -4.28
N THR A 291 20.14 -25.25 -4.00
CA THR A 291 20.42 -23.81 -3.92
C THR A 291 20.77 -23.21 -5.28
N SER A 292 21.37 -23.96 -6.22
CA SER A 292 21.76 -23.43 -7.54
C SER A 292 20.59 -23.26 -8.51
N MET A 293 19.50 -24.03 -8.35
CA MET A 293 18.32 -23.93 -9.23
C MET A 293 17.50 -22.64 -9.05
N LEU A 294 17.61 -21.98 -7.89
CA LEU A 294 17.00 -20.66 -7.67
C LEU A 294 17.67 -19.57 -8.52
N PHE A 295 18.96 -19.75 -8.84
CA PHE A 295 19.75 -18.80 -9.62
C PHE A 295 19.75 -19.08 -11.13
N GLN A 296 19.18 -20.21 -11.57
CA GLN A 296 19.20 -20.66 -12.98
C GLN A 296 17.95 -20.28 -13.81
N GLY A 297 17.11 -19.36 -13.32
CA GLY A 297 16.12 -18.65 -14.16
C GLY A 297 14.91 -19.45 -14.70
N ASN A 298 14.75 -20.74 -14.37
CA ASN A 298 13.78 -21.62 -15.05
C ASN A 298 12.47 -21.93 -14.31
N LEU A 299 12.02 -21.10 -13.37
CA LEU A 299 10.87 -21.39 -12.49
C LEU A 299 9.64 -20.47 -12.67
N GLY A 300 9.44 -19.91 -13.87
CA GLY A 300 8.29 -19.03 -14.13
C GLY A 300 8.36 -17.70 -13.37
N TYR A 301 9.58 -17.19 -13.15
CA TYR A 301 9.84 -15.89 -12.53
C TYR A 301 10.05 -14.82 -13.60
N ARG A 302 9.51 -13.62 -13.35
CA ARG A 302 9.80 -12.40 -14.11
C ARG A 302 11.13 -11.78 -13.68
N SER A 303 11.50 -11.90 -12.41
CA SER A 303 12.80 -11.47 -11.87
C SER A 303 13.22 -12.39 -10.74
N SER A 304 14.52 -12.68 -10.64
CA SER A 304 15.11 -13.54 -9.59
C SER A 304 15.49 -12.76 -8.33
N GLY A 305 15.65 -11.45 -8.47
CA GLY A 305 16.07 -10.56 -7.40
C GLY A 305 16.01 -9.10 -7.81
N VAL A 306 16.56 -8.24 -6.96
CA VAL A 306 16.62 -6.79 -7.19
C VAL A 306 17.99 -6.28 -6.80
N TYR A 307 18.59 -5.41 -7.62
CA TYR A 307 19.81 -4.67 -7.29
C TYR A 307 19.50 -3.20 -7.09
N SER A 308 20.06 -2.56 -6.06
CA SER A 308 19.77 -1.16 -5.75
C SER A 308 21.00 -0.37 -5.36
N TRP A 309 21.09 0.86 -5.85
CA TRP A 309 22.06 1.85 -5.41
C TRP A 309 21.53 2.69 -4.24
N THR A 310 22.37 2.90 -3.24
CA THR A 310 22.10 3.77 -2.08
C THR A 310 23.23 4.78 -1.89
N CYS A 311 22.93 5.88 -1.18
CA CYS A 311 23.99 6.70 -0.62
C CYS A 311 24.58 6.01 0.62
N LEU A 312 25.88 5.72 0.60
CA LEU A 312 26.51 4.90 1.65
C LEU A 312 26.49 5.55 3.04
N ARG A 313 26.48 6.89 3.09
CA ARG A 313 26.53 7.61 4.38
C ARG A 313 25.20 7.63 5.12
N HIS A 314 24.08 7.57 4.40
CA HIS A 314 22.75 7.80 4.99
C HIS A 314 21.73 6.71 4.66
N GLY A 315 22.05 5.76 3.77
CA GLY A 315 21.21 4.61 3.48
C GLY A 315 19.95 4.91 2.65
N LEU A 316 19.86 6.08 2.00
CA LEU A 316 18.74 6.36 1.10
C LEU A 316 19.00 5.78 -0.29
N TYR A 317 18.00 5.07 -0.81
CA TYR A 317 17.97 4.56 -2.17
C TYR A 317 18.00 5.69 -3.20
N ARG A 318 18.73 5.47 -4.29
CA ARG A 318 18.82 6.42 -5.39
C ARG A 318 17.56 6.38 -6.26
N PRO A 319 17.04 7.54 -6.71
CA PRO A 319 15.97 7.56 -7.69
C PRO A 319 16.40 6.83 -8.96
N ARG A 320 15.53 5.95 -9.48
CA ARG A 320 15.79 5.09 -10.64
C ARG A 320 17.08 4.25 -10.54
N GLY A 321 17.59 4.05 -9.32
CA GLY A 321 18.79 3.29 -9.01
C GLY A 321 18.52 1.83 -8.66
N THR A 322 17.27 1.38 -8.75
CA THR A 322 16.86 0.00 -8.45
C THR A 322 16.44 -0.72 -9.73
N VAL A 323 16.95 -1.93 -9.96
CA VAL A 323 16.67 -2.72 -11.16
C VAL A 323 16.36 -4.18 -10.83
N ASP A 324 15.52 -4.79 -11.66
CA ASP A 324 15.24 -6.22 -11.60
C ASP A 324 16.44 -7.02 -12.10
N LEU A 325 16.82 -8.05 -11.34
CA LEU A 325 17.79 -9.05 -11.76
C LEU A 325 17.09 -10.11 -12.62
N GLN A 326 17.61 -10.34 -13.84
CA GLN A 326 17.08 -11.36 -14.77
C GLN A 326 17.50 -12.77 -14.34
N ILE A 327 18.76 -12.91 -13.95
CA ILE A 327 19.43 -14.12 -13.45
C ILE A 327 20.30 -13.65 -12.26
N GLY A 328 20.80 -14.55 -11.42
CA GLY A 328 21.74 -14.21 -10.33
C GLY A 328 22.99 -13.44 -10.80
N GLU A 329 23.98 -13.28 -9.91
CA GLU A 329 25.23 -12.61 -10.27
C GLU A 329 25.90 -13.27 -11.50
N ARG A 330 26.13 -12.47 -12.56
CA ARG A 330 26.93 -12.90 -13.70
C ARG A 330 28.39 -12.59 -13.39
N TYR A 331 29.16 -13.63 -13.08
CA TYR A 331 30.62 -13.54 -13.06
C TYR A 331 31.12 -13.49 -14.51
N THR A 332 32.03 -12.58 -14.81
CA THR A 332 32.74 -12.53 -16.10
C THR A 332 34.04 -13.29 -15.99
#